data_AF-A0A1H9ILA3-F1
#
_entry.id   AF-A0A1H9ILA3-F1
#
_cell.length_a   1.000
_cell.length_b   1.000
_cell.length_c   1.000
_cell.angle_alpha   90.00
_cell.angle_beta   90.00
_cell.angle_gamma   90.00
#
_symmetry.space_group_name_H-M   'P 1'
#
loop_
_entity.id
_entity.type
_entity.pdbx_description
1 polymer ?
#
loop_
_entity_poly.entity_id
_entity_poly.type
_entity_poly.pdbx_seq_one_letter_code
_entity_poly.pdbx_strand_id
1 'polypeptide(L)'
;MYDQDQSELILEADFLWREIRVGDEIYLDADFYSSNRRLLCRGAPYQVLAKIDKTCGAQELIVQSYQTHELVAVSPFLVCSYESPEQPILIS
;
A
#
# COMPACT_ATOMS: atom_id res chain seq x y z
N MET A 1 14.83 22.28 5.84
CA MET A 1 13.65 21.40 5.87
C MET A 1 13.22 21.26 4.44
N TYR A 2 13.33 20.06 3.87
CA TYR A 2 13.17 19.84 2.44
C TYR A 2 11.70 20.10 2.06
N ASP A 3 11.49 21.13 1.26
CA ASP A 3 10.31 21.27 0.42
C ASP A 3 10.45 20.17 -0.65
N GLN A 4 10.12 18.92 -0.29
CA GLN A 4 10.08 17.85 -1.26
C GLN A 4 8.91 18.18 -2.18
N ASP A 5 9.21 18.46 -3.45
CA ASP A 5 8.25 18.98 -4.41
C ASP A 5 7.06 18.00 -4.46
N GLN A 6 5.85 18.50 -4.19
CA GLN A 6 4.64 17.67 -4.20
C GLN A 6 4.48 16.93 -5.53
N SER A 7 5.01 17.49 -6.62
CA SER A 7 5.03 16.88 -7.95
C SER A 7 5.89 15.61 -7.98
N GLU A 8 7.05 15.61 -7.32
CA GLU A 8 7.93 14.44 -7.22
C GLU A 8 7.25 13.31 -6.44
N LEU A 9 6.58 13.64 -5.32
CA LEU A 9 5.87 12.65 -4.52
C LEU A 9 4.70 12.00 -5.28
N ILE A 10 3.99 12.78 -6.09
CA ILE A 10 2.90 12.26 -6.94
C ILE A 10 3.47 11.32 -8.02
N LEU A 11 4.59 11.69 -8.63
CA LEU A 11 5.25 10.84 -9.63
C LEU A 11 5.75 9.53 -9.01
N GLU A 12 6.44 9.59 -7.86
CA GLU A 12 6.92 8.41 -7.14
C GLU A 12 5.77 7.47 -6.77
N ALA A 13 4.65 8.00 -6.27
CA ALA A 13 3.47 7.21 -5.95
C ALA A 13 2.88 6.53 -7.19
N ASP A 14 2.83 7.23 -8.34
CA ASP A 14 2.35 6.68 -9.61
C ASP A 14 3.29 5.60 -10.17
N PHE A 15 4.60 5.77 -10.03
CA PHE A 15 5.57 4.73 -10.38
C PHE A 15 5.37 3.48 -9.54
N LEU A 16 5.32 3.62 -8.21
CA LEU A 16 5.08 2.50 -7.29
C LEU A 16 3.76 1.79 -7.60
N TRP A 17 2.67 2.55 -7.80
CA TRP A 17 1.39 1.95 -8.14
C TRP A 17 1.47 1.15 -9.42
N ARG A 18 2.14 1.61 -10.48
CA ARG A 18 2.27 0.86 -11.73
C ARG A 18 3.11 -0.40 -11.60
N GLU A 19 4.18 -0.34 -10.80
CA GLU A 19 5.13 -1.44 -10.63
C GLU A 19 4.57 -2.57 -9.77
N ILE A 20 3.93 -2.23 -8.65
CA ILE A 20 3.36 -3.18 -7.71
C ILE A 20 2.15 -3.88 -8.33
N ARG A 21 2.14 -5.21 -8.26
CA ARG A 21 1.09 -6.08 -8.81
C ARG A 21 0.17 -6.59 -7.71
N VAL A 22 -1.04 -7.00 -8.13
CA VAL A 22 -1.89 -7.82 -7.27
C VAL A 22 -1.16 -9.13 -6.98
N GLY A 23 -1.07 -9.50 -5.72
CA GLY A 23 -0.32 -10.64 -5.22
C GLY A 23 1.03 -10.27 -4.60
N ASP A 24 1.61 -9.11 -4.93
CA ASP A 24 2.86 -8.66 -4.28
C ASP A 24 2.61 -8.31 -2.80
N GLU A 25 3.66 -8.37 -2.00
CA GLU A 25 3.65 -7.92 -0.61
C GLU A 25 4.21 -6.49 -0.53
N ILE A 26 3.51 -5.61 0.17
CA ILE A 26 3.97 -4.24 0.45
C ILE A 26 4.28 -4.07 1.93
N TYR A 27 5.23 -3.19 2.22
CA TYR A 27 5.62 -2.81 3.57
C TYR A 27 5.43 -1.31 3.75
N LEU A 28 4.91 -0.91 4.91
CA LEU A 28 4.62 0.50 5.21
C LEU A 28 5.74 1.16 6.01
N ASP A 29 6.00 2.45 5.74
CA ASP A 29 6.97 3.23 6.51
C ASP A 29 6.44 3.68 7.88
N ALA A 30 5.12 3.64 8.07
CA ALA A 30 4.45 4.01 9.32
C ALA A 30 3.26 3.10 9.63
N ASP A 31 2.87 3.05 10.90
CA ASP A 31 1.61 2.43 11.32
C ASP A 31 0.43 3.18 10.68
N PHE A 32 -0.55 2.46 10.15
CA PHE A 32 -1.76 3.03 9.58
C PHE A 32 -2.93 2.95 10.56
N TYR A 33 -3.56 4.09 10.84
CA TYR A 33 -4.69 4.18 11.77
C TYR A 33 -5.96 4.66 11.07
N SER A 34 -7.10 4.12 11.48
CA SER A 34 -8.43 4.65 11.15
C SER A 34 -9.27 4.69 12.41
N SER A 35 -9.97 5.80 12.65
CA SER A 35 -10.82 5.98 13.84
C SER A 35 -10.12 5.64 15.17
N ASN A 36 -8.86 6.06 15.30
CA ASN A 36 -7.98 5.78 16.46
C ASN A 36 -7.68 4.29 16.72
N ARG A 37 -7.95 3.42 15.74
CA ARG A 37 -7.59 2.00 15.75
C ARG A 37 -6.48 1.76 14.73
N ARG A 38 -5.41 1.07 15.13
CA ARG A 38 -4.38 0.64 14.19
C ARG A 38 -4.94 -0.44 13.28
N LEU A 39 -4.89 -0.23 11.98
CA LEU A 39 -5.29 -1.21 10.99
C LEU A 39 -4.08 -1.95 10.41
N LEU A 40 -2.98 -1.24 10.18
CA LEU A 40 -1.74 -1.80 9.62
C LEU A 40 -0.54 -1.37 10.47
N CYS A 41 0.42 -2.28 10.61
CA CYS A 41 1.66 -2.08 11.34
C CYS A 41 2.79 -1.74 10.36
N ARG A 42 3.66 -0.81 10.74
CA ARG A 42 4.91 -0.56 10.05
C ARG A 42 5.73 -1.85 9.93
N GLY A 43 6.33 -2.06 8.75
CA GLY A 43 7.29 -3.15 8.51
C GLY A 43 6.70 -4.56 8.51
N ALA A 44 5.39 -4.73 8.65
CA ALA A 44 4.71 -6.00 8.38
C ALA A 44 4.42 -6.11 6.88
N PRO A 45 4.51 -7.32 6.28
CA PRO A 45 4.12 -7.53 4.90
C PRO A 45 2.60 -7.47 4.78
N TYR A 46 2.10 -6.89 3.69
CA TYR A 46 0.69 -6.91 3.36
C TYR A 46 0.50 -7.26 1.89
N GLN A 47 -0.19 -8.37 1.62
CA GLN A 47 -0.48 -8.74 0.25
C GLN A 47 -1.46 -7.75 -0.40
N VAL A 48 -1.12 -7.30 -1.61
CA VAL A 48 -2.00 -6.51 -2.45
C VAL A 48 -3.08 -7.40 -3.05
N LEU A 49 -4.32 -7.21 -2.64
CA LEU A 49 -5.49 -7.98 -3.07
C LEU A 49 -6.18 -7.34 -4.28
N ALA A 50 -6.12 -6.02 -4.40
CA ALA A 50 -6.66 -5.28 -5.54
C ALA A 50 -5.97 -3.93 -5.70
N LYS A 51 -6.18 -3.30 -6.85
CA LYS A 51 -5.73 -1.93 -7.15
C LYS A 51 -6.94 -1.11 -7.58
N ILE A 52 -7.06 0.10 -7.02
CA ILE A 52 -8.11 1.04 -7.39
C ILE A 52 -7.46 2.27 -7.99
N ASP A 53 -7.99 2.69 -9.13
CA ASP A 53 -7.70 3.99 -9.75
C ASP A 53 -8.98 4.82 -9.72
N LYS A 54 -9.02 5.82 -8.83
CA LYS A 54 -10.17 6.73 -8.71
C LYS A 54 -10.06 7.81 -9.78
N THR A 55 -11.20 8.29 -10.28
CA THR A 55 -11.30 9.33 -11.33
C THR A 55 -10.56 10.65 -11.06
N CYS A 56 -10.03 10.87 -9.85
CA CYS A 56 -9.21 12.03 -9.48
C CYS A 56 -7.70 11.72 -9.41
N GLY A 57 -7.24 10.58 -9.93
CA GLY A 57 -5.83 10.15 -9.86
C GLY A 57 -5.40 9.64 -8.48
N ALA A 58 -6.35 9.45 -7.56
CA ALA A 58 -6.09 8.82 -6.28
C ALA A 58 -5.99 7.30 -6.46
N GLN A 59 -4.76 6.85 -6.66
CA GLN A 59 -4.38 5.45 -6.78
C GLN A 59 -4.24 4.81 -5.41
N GLU A 60 -4.80 3.61 -5.25
CA GLU A 60 -4.79 2.87 -3.98
C GLU A 60 -4.45 1.40 -4.21
N LEU A 61 -3.69 0.85 -3.26
CA LEU A 61 -3.42 -0.58 -3.10
C LEU A 61 -4.34 -1.10 -2.00
N ILE A 62 -5.12 -2.14 -2.29
CA ILE A 62 -6.03 -2.72 -1.32
C ILE A 62 -5.35 -3.91 -0.67
N VAL A 63 -5.23 -3.88 0.65
CA VAL A 63 -4.67 -4.96 1.47
C VAL A 63 -5.66 -5.38 2.54
N GLN A 64 -5.39 -6.47 3.25
CA GLN A 64 -6.20 -6.88 4.41
C GLN A 64 -5.42 -6.69 5.71
N SER A 65 -6.06 -6.11 6.72
CA SER A 65 -5.51 -6.06 8.07
C SER A 65 -5.51 -7.45 8.70
N TYR A 66 -4.37 -7.91 9.22
CA TYR A 66 -4.33 -9.15 10.02
C TYR A 66 -5.05 -9.03 11.37
N GLN A 67 -5.22 -7.81 11.90
CA GLN A 67 -5.87 -7.61 13.20
C GLN A 67 -7.38 -7.52 13.08
N THR A 68 -7.88 -6.89 12.01
CA THR A 68 -9.31 -6.60 11.86
C THR A 68 -9.97 -7.43 10.76
N HIS A 69 -9.19 -8.07 9.88
CA HIS A 69 -9.62 -8.74 8.66
C HIS A 69 -10.36 -7.82 7.66
N GLU A 70 -10.35 -6.51 7.89
CA GLU A 70 -10.96 -5.53 7.01
C GLU A 70 -10.02 -5.23 5.84
N LEU A 71 -10.63 -4.90 4.69
CA LEU A 71 -9.90 -4.36 3.55
C LEU A 71 -9.53 -2.90 3.82
N VAL A 72 -8.27 -2.57 3.61
CA VAL A 72 -7.69 -1.26 3.85
C VAL A 72 -7.12 -0.74 2.54
N ALA A 73 -7.52 0.47 2.16
CA ALA A 73 -6.96 1.18 1.03
C ALA A 73 -5.70 1.94 1.47
N VAL A 74 -4.58 1.66 0.82
CA VAL A 74 -3.27 2.22 1.11
C VAL A 74 -2.82 3.08 -0.08
N SER A 75 -2.43 4.32 0.20
CA SER A 75 -1.76 5.16 -0.80
C SER A 75 -0.36 4.60 -1.08
N PRO A 76 0.08 4.48 -2.35
CA PRO A 76 1.43 4.07 -2.70
C PRO A 76 2.52 4.90 -2.01
N PHE A 77 2.25 6.16 -1.68
CA PHE A 77 3.16 7.04 -0.94
C PHE A 77 3.55 6.50 0.46
N LEU A 78 2.74 5.60 1.05
CA LEU A 78 3.02 5.01 2.36
C LEU A 78 3.90 3.76 2.28
N VAL A 79 4.20 3.27 1.08
CA VAL A 79 4.97 2.06 0.84
C VAL A 79 6.47 2.37 0.89
N CYS A 80 7.22 1.68 1.75
CA CYS A 80 8.69 1.82 1.81
C CYS A 80 9.43 0.74 1.02
N SER A 81 8.82 -0.42 0.84
CA SER A 81 9.35 -1.51 0.02
C SER A 81 8.22 -2.44 -0.41
N TYR A 82 8.48 -3.24 -1.45
CA TYR A 82 7.57 -4.29 -1.89
C TYR A 82 8.39 -5.50 -2.37
N GLU A 83 7.77 -6.68 -2.33
CA GLU A 83 8.36 -7.94 -2.73
C GLU A 83 7.36 -8.72 -3.60
N SER A 84 7.86 -9.28 -4.70
CA SER A 84 7.07 -10.22 -5.49
C SER A 84 7.24 -11.62 -4.93
N PRO A 85 6.16 -12.32 -4.55
CA PRO A 85 6.29 -13.67 -4.01
C PRO A 85 6.79 -14.63 -5.09
N GLU A 86 7.72 -15.51 -4.71
CA GLU A 86 8.26 -16.54 -5.62
C GLU A 86 7.21 -17.59 -6.01
N GLN A 87 6.13 -17.70 -5.24
CA GLN A 87 5.06 -18.69 -5.43
C GLN A 87 3.68 -18.05 -5.35
N PRO A 88 2.67 -18.59 -6.06
CA PRO A 88 1.29 -18.13 -5.95
C PRO A 88 0.81 -18.25 -4.50
N ILE A 89 0.31 -17.14 -3.96
CA ILE A 89 -0.24 -17.11 -2.60
C ILE A 89 -1.64 -17.72 -2.63
N LEU A 90 -1.84 -18.77 -1.84
CA LEU A 90 -3.13 -19.42 -1.65
C LEU A 90 -3.94 -18.64 -0.60
N ILE A 91 -5.10 -18.15 -1.01
CA ILE A 91 -6.06 -17.49 -0.13
C ILE A 91 -6.95 -18.60 0.46
N SER A 92 -6.83 -18.85 1.76
CA SER A 92 -7.62 -19.85 2.51
C SER A 92 -8.87 -19.26 3.14
#